data_AF-A0A7V8E6Q9-F1
#
_entry.id   AF-A0A7V8E6Q9-F1
#
_cell.length_a   1.000
_cell.length_b   1.000
_cell.length_c   1.000
_cell.angle_alpha   90.00
_cell.angle_beta   90.00
_cell.angle_gamma   90.00
#
_symmetry.space_group_name_H-M   'P 1'
#
loop_
_entity.id
_entity.type
_entity.pdbx_description
1 polymer ?
#
loop_
_entity_poly.entity_id
_entity_poly.type
_entity_poly.pdbx_seq_one_letter_code
_entity_poly.pdbx_strand_id
1 'polypeptide(L)'
;MYGAYPRLRAAPNIRDALWLGAGLFVLSNARPFEGLLASLPVAAGLAWHFVRATAASRAGWLSRVAVPVAVILAIDAAWIATYNKAVTGSATTMPYFVHAQTYARISQWIFGSENVPQPYRHEQMRRYYEEEELPYFQRQQRASQLFIEIPWKIVRAADIPYSGLMALPIFFAIPLWRRRRTRFALLAFLFALAGLSTLTVLLSHYGAPSAAAGFLIVTQGLRHLAACRFRGRRFGRVAAIGATVVAVGTSIFILHYQGTQADSWGRVRAHVQSRMEEVEGDHLVVVQYGPLHICHFEWVYNKADIDASRVVWARDMSEAENRELIAYFLARGRKIWLMRVNDDGVLPEPVEYPGLR
;
A
#
# COMPACT_ATOMS: atom_id res chain seq x y z
N MET A 1 -11.73 -3.08 12.99
CA MET A 1 -11.68 -1.78 13.70
C MET A 1 -12.98 -0.95 13.66
N TYR A 2 -13.39 -0.36 12.52
CA TYR A 2 -14.55 0.56 12.47
C TYR A 2 -15.90 -0.04 12.89
N GLY A 3 -16.09 -1.37 12.73
CA GLY A 3 -17.26 -2.07 13.25
C GLY A 3 -17.23 -2.36 14.76
N ALA A 4 -16.03 -2.57 15.32
CA ALA A 4 -15.86 -2.85 16.75
C ALA A 4 -16.08 -1.58 17.59
N TYR A 5 -15.62 -0.42 17.10
CA TYR A 5 -15.76 0.87 17.79
C TYR A 5 -17.18 1.19 18.30
N PRO A 6 -18.24 1.20 17.47
CA PRO A 6 -19.59 1.51 17.95
C PRO A 6 -20.17 0.43 18.86
N ARG A 7 -19.71 -0.83 18.77
CA ARG A 7 -20.16 -1.92 19.63
C ARG A 7 -19.54 -1.82 21.02
N LEU A 8 -18.24 -1.59 21.09
CA LEU A 8 -17.51 -1.38 22.36
C LEU A 8 -18.02 -0.17 23.14
N ARG A 9 -18.49 0.87 22.45
CA ARG A 9 -19.15 2.03 23.07
C ARG A 9 -20.57 1.74 23.56
N ALA A 10 -21.26 0.77 22.99
CA ALA A 10 -22.60 0.39 23.40
C ALA A 10 -22.56 -0.63 24.54
N ALA A 11 -21.70 -1.64 24.42
CA ALA A 11 -21.52 -2.72 25.38
C ALA A 11 -20.06 -3.21 25.36
N PRO A 12 -19.24 -2.88 26.38
CA PRO A 12 -17.87 -3.35 26.48
C PRO A 12 -17.82 -4.88 26.58
N ASN A 13 -17.16 -5.53 25.61
CA ASN A 13 -17.03 -6.98 25.58
C ASN A 13 -15.68 -7.39 24.98
N ILE A 14 -15.17 -8.55 25.44
CA ILE A 14 -13.86 -9.05 25.04
C ILE A 14 -13.83 -9.42 23.56
N ARG A 15 -14.91 -9.99 23.01
CA ARG A 15 -14.96 -10.42 21.61
C ARG A 15 -14.70 -9.27 20.63
N ASP A 16 -15.38 -8.14 20.80
CA ASP A 16 -15.18 -6.96 19.95
C ASP A 16 -13.81 -6.31 20.20
N ALA A 17 -13.27 -6.42 21.42
CA ALA A 17 -11.92 -5.94 21.74
C ALA A 17 -10.85 -6.78 21.03
N LEU A 18 -11.02 -8.11 20.95
CA LEU A 18 -10.17 -9.00 20.17
C LEU A 18 -10.21 -8.65 18.67
N TRP A 19 -11.39 -8.40 18.10
CA TRP A 19 -11.51 -7.96 16.70
C TRP A 19 -10.94 -6.56 16.45
N LEU A 20 -10.97 -5.67 17.44
CA LEU A 20 -10.29 -4.39 17.37
C LEU A 20 -8.78 -4.61 17.34
N GLY A 21 -8.24 -5.36 18.31
CA GLY A 21 -6.81 -5.67 18.42
C GLY A 21 -6.27 -6.40 17.20
N ALA A 22 -6.96 -7.43 16.70
CA ALA A 22 -6.56 -8.13 15.48
C ALA A 22 -6.51 -7.20 14.25
N GLY A 23 -7.46 -6.27 14.15
CA GLY A 23 -7.43 -5.26 13.10
C GLY A 23 -6.24 -4.29 13.24
N LEU A 24 -5.85 -3.92 14.46
CA LEU A 24 -4.67 -3.10 14.70
C LEU A 24 -3.37 -3.85 14.37
N PHE A 25 -3.26 -5.11 14.79
CA PHE A 25 -2.14 -6.00 14.49
C PHE A 25 -1.91 -6.15 12.97
N VAL A 26 -2.98 -6.36 12.20
CA VAL A 26 -2.86 -6.47 10.74
C VAL A 26 -2.40 -5.14 10.14
N LEU A 27 -2.95 -4.02 10.61
CA LEU A 27 -2.63 -2.70 10.08
C LEU A 27 -1.20 -2.26 10.42
N SER A 28 -0.71 -2.51 11.64
CA SER A 28 0.65 -2.15 12.05
C SER A 28 1.72 -2.90 11.25
N ASN A 29 1.47 -4.15 10.86
CA ASN A 29 2.41 -4.95 10.08
C ASN A 29 2.30 -4.70 8.57
N ALA A 30 1.10 -4.44 8.04
CA ALA A 30 0.90 -4.27 6.60
C ALA A 30 1.07 -2.82 6.13
N ARG A 31 0.64 -1.84 6.94
CA ARG A 31 0.53 -0.41 6.61
C ARG A 31 0.74 0.45 7.87
N PRO A 32 1.94 0.50 8.47
CA PRO A 32 2.13 1.13 9.78
C PRO A 32 1.63 2.58 9.84
N PHE A 33 1.98 3.40 8.85
CA PHE A 33 1.61 4.81 8.81
C PHE A 33 0.12 5.01 8.49
N GLU A 34 -0.39 4.38 7.42
CA GLU A 34 -1.78 4.53 6.98
C GLU A 34 -2.75 3.88 7.99
N GLY A 35 -2.33 2.78 8.61
CA GLY A 35 -3.02 2.09 9.70
C GLY A 35 -3.06 2.91 10.98
N LEU A 36 -1.97 3.63 11.32
CA LEU A 36 -1.97 4.60 12.41
C LEU A 36 -2.99 5.71 12.15
N LEU A 37 -2.98 6.30 10.95
CA LEU A 37 -3.95 7.34 10.57
C LEU A 37 -5.41 6.85 10.68
N ALA A 38 -5.69 5.62 10.24
CA ALA A 38 -7.02 5.04 10.34
C ALA A 38 -7.42 4.73 11.81
N SER A 39 -6.47 4.38 12.67
CA SER A 39 -6.73 3.92 14.05
C SER A 39 -6.80 5.03 15.09
N LEU A 40 -6.08 6.14 14.90
CA LEU A 40 -6.07 7.27 15.82
C LEU A 40 -7.46 7.83 16.16
N PRO A 41 -8.38 8.07 15.19
CA PRO A 41 -9.74 8.52 15.51
C PRO A 41 -10.52 7.52 16.38
N VAL A 42 -10.30 6.22 16.17
CA VAL A 42 -10.94 5.15 16.95
C VAL A 42 -10.38 5.11 18.37
N ALA A 43 -9.06 5.19 18.52
CA ALA A 43 -8.40 5.27 19.82
C ALA A 43 -8.85 6.51 20.60
N ALA A 44 -8.85 7.69 19.97
CA ALA A 44 -9.32 8.93 20.58
C ALA A 44 -10.80 8.86 20.98
N GLY A 45 -11.66 8.28 20.13
CA GLY A 45 -13.08 8.10 20.44
C GLY A 45 -13.34 7.15 21.61
N LEU A 46 -12.53 6.09 21.75
CA LEU A 46 -12.60 5.15 22.87
C LEU A 46 -12.05 5.77 24.17
N ALA A 47 -10.92 6.48 24.10
CA ALA A 47 -10.36 7.21 25.23
C ALA A 47 -11.33 8.27 25.76
N TRP A 48 -11.95 9.05 24.87
CA TRP A 48 -12.99 10.01 25.23
C TRP A 48 -14.20 9.35 25.92
N HIS A 49 -14.62 8.18 25.44
CA HIS A 49 -15.70 7.43 26.07
C HIS A 49 -15.32 6.95 27.47
N PHE A 50 -14.09 6.47 27.65
CA PHE A 50 -13.56 6.03 28.93
C PHE A 50 -13.47 7.18 29.96
N VAL A 51 -12.97 8.36 29.55
CA VAL A 51 -12.85 9.53 30.43
C VAL A 51 -14.22 10.02 30.93
N ARG A 52 -15.28 9.84 30.13
CA ARG A 52 -16.66 10.20 30.50
C ARG A 52 -17.41 9.11 31.28
N ALA A 53 -16.81 7.95 31.50
CA ALA A 53 -17.44 6.83 32.18
C ALA A 53 -17.33 6.96 33.72
N THR A 54 -18.32 6.46 34.44
CA THR A 54 -18.30 6.40 35.92
C THR A 54 -17.17 5.49 36.42
N ALA A 55 -16.73 5.65 37.67
CA ALA A 55 -15.67 4.81 38.25
C ALA A 55 -15.97 3.30 38.14
N ALA A 56 -17.19 2.87 38.45
CA ALA A 56 -17.61 1.47 38.35
C ALA A 56 -17.58 0.93 36.91
N SER A 57 -17.95 1.75 35.91
CA SER A 57 -17.93 1.34 34.50
C SER A 57 -16.51 1.33 33.91
N ARG A 58 -15.59 2.14 34.44
CA ARG A 58 -14.17 2.16 34.03
C ARG A 58 -13.46 0.82 34.31
N ALA A 59 -13.67 0.21 35.48
CA ALA A 59 -13.04 -1.07 35.80
C ALA A 59 -13.48 -2.21 34.84
N GLY A 60 -14.78 -2.28 34.55
CA GLY A 60 -15.33 -3.22 33.57
C GLY A 60 -14.85 -2.95 32.14
N TRP A 61 -14.66 -1.68 31.78
CA TRP A 61 -14.13 -1.31 30.46
C TRP A 61 -12.65 -1.66 30.33
N LEU A 62 -11.84 -1.40 31.35
CA LEU A 62 -10.41 -1.75 31.36
C LEU A 62 -10.22 -3.26 31.17
N SER A 63 -10.89 -4.07 31.98
CA SER A 63 -10.77 -5.54 31.93
C SER A 63 -11.30 -6.14 30.63
N ARG A 64 -12.37 -5.60 30.04
CA ARG A 64 -13.01 -6.18 28.84
C ARG A 64 -12.53 -5.59 27.53
N VAL A 65 -11.89 -4.42 27.54
CA VAL A 65 -11.50 -3.71 26.32
C VAL A 65 -10.02 -3.34 26.33
N ALA A 66 -9.57 -2.57 27.31
CA ALA A 66 -8.20 -2.07 27.33
C ALA A 66 -7.18 -3.19 27.45
N VAL A 67 -7.39 -4.12 28.40
CA VAL A 67 -6.46 -5.24 28.66
C VAL A 67 -6.36 -6.17 27.45
N PRO A 68 -7.45 -6.70 26.84
CA PRO A 68 -7.33 -7.54 25.65
C PRO A 68 -6.65 -6.85 24.48
N VAL A 69 -6.95 -5.56 24.23
CA VAL A 69 -6.30 -4.80 23.16
C VAL A 69 -4.82 -4.60 23.48
N ALA A 70 -4.46 -4.25 24.72
CA ALA A 70 -3.08 -4.05 25.14
C ALA A 70 -2.26 -5.33 25.04
N VAL A 71 -2.83 -6.49 25.39
CA VAL A 71 -2.17 -7.80 25.22
C VAL A 71 -1.85 -8.05 23.75
N ILE A 72 -2.81 -7.82 22.84
CA ILE A 72 -2.56 -8.00 21.40
C ILE A 72 -1.49 -7.02 20.90
N LEU A 73 -1.54 -5.75 21.32
CA LEU A 73 -0.53 -4.76 20.93
C LEU A 73 0.85 -5.05 21.53
N ALA A 74 0.93 -5.68 22.70
CA ALA A 74 2.20 -6.12 23.28
C ALA A 74 2.80 -7.29 22.48
N ILE A 75 1.96 -8.26 22.07
CA ILE A 75 2.37 -9.34 21.16
C ILE A 75 2.85 -8.76 19.83
N ASP A 76 2.11 -7.80 19.28
CA ASP A 76 2.47 -7.09 18.04
C ASP A 76 3.80 -6.36 18.14
N ALA A 77 4.01 -5.59 19.22
CA ALA A 77 5.25 -4.88 19.46
C ALA A 77 6.44 -5.83 19.59
N ALA A 78 6.26 -6.96 20.28
CA ALA A 78 7.29 -8.00 20.38
C ALA A 78 7.59 -8.66 19.03
N TRP A 79 6.55 -8.90 18.22
CA TRP A 79 6.70 -9.43 16.86
C TRP A 79 7.48 -8.47 15.96
N ILE A 80 7.08 -7.20 15.90
CA ILE A 80 7.77 -6.15 15.12
C ILE A 80 9.22 -5.97 15.60
N ALA A 81 9.46 -5.95 16.91
CA ALA A 81 10.80 -5.84 17.47
C ALA A 81 11.70 -7.02 17.06
N THR A 82 11.16 -8.23 17.07
CA THR A 82 11.88 -9.45 16.66
C THR A 82 12.20 -9.41 15.17
N TYR A 83 11.24 -9.03 14.34
CA TYR A 83 11.42 -8.85 12.89
C TYR A 83 12.48 -7.79 12.58
N ASN A 84 12.37 -6.60 13.18
CA ASN A 84 13.33 -5.51 12.99
C ASN A 84 14.73 -5.94 13.40
N LYS A 85 14.89 -6.63 14.54
CA LYS A 85 16.18 -7.12 15.01
C LYS A 85 16.78 -8.14 14.06
N ALA A 86 15.96 -9.06 13.52
CA ALA A 86 16.43 -10.06 12.57
C ALA A 86 16.92 -9.44 11.25
N VAL A 87 16.27 -8.37 10.77
CA VAL A 87 16.59 -7.75 9.47
C VAL A 87 17.66 -6.66 9.57
N THR A 88 17.60 -5.83 10.61
CA THR A 88 18.45 -4.62 10.74
C THR A 88 19.48 -4.70 11.86
N GLY A 89 19.45 -5.76 12.67
CA GLY A 89 20.24 -5.88 13.89
C GLY A 89 19.69 -5.08 15.08
N SER A 90 18.69 -4.20 14.86
CA SER A 90 18.09 -3.33 15.88
C SER A 90 16.60 -3.60 16.03
N ALA A 91 16.11 -3.69 17.27
CA ALA A 91 14.67 -3.91 17.54
C ALA A 91 13.79 -2.69 17.17
N THR A 92 14.36 -1.49 17.13
CA THR A 92 13.61 -0.25 16.91
C THR A 92 13.77 0.30 15.49
N THR A 93 14.80 -0.14 14.76
CA THR A 93 15.06 0.34 13.39
C THR A 93 14.23 -0.48 12.41
N MET A 94 13.25 0.16 11.76
CA MET A 94 12.45 -0.53 10.74
C MET A 94 13.26 -0.67 9.43
N PRO A 95 13.15 -1.80 8.71
CA PRO A 95 13.85 -2.02 7.44
C PRO A 95 13.58 -0.92 6.40
N TYR A 96 12.36 -0.39 6.37
CA TYR A 96 11.99 0.72 5.49
C TYR A 96 12.80 2.00 5.75
N PHE A 97 13.14 2.29 7.01
CA PHE A 97 14.00 3.45 7.32
C PHE A 97 15.44 3.22 6.89
N VAL A 98 15.97 1.99 7.02
CA VAL A 98 17.30 1.63 6.51
C VAL A 98 17.35 1.83 4.99
N HIS A 99 16.33 1.34 4.28
CA HIS A 99 16.15 1.60 2.85
C HIS A 99 16.14 3.10 2.56
N ALA A 100 15.25 3.87 3.20
CA ALA A 100 15.11 5.30 2.93
C ALA A 100 16.42 6.08 3.19
N GLN A 101 17.14 5.76 4.27
CA GLN A 101 18.45 6.38 4.56
C GLN A 101 19.54 6.01 3.54
N THR A 102 19.47 4.80 2.98
CA THR A 102 20.48 4.33 2.04
C THR A 102 20.25 4.88 0.63
N TYR A 103 18.99 4.91 0.18
CA TYR A 103 18.66 5.11 -1.22
C TYR A 103 17.71 6.28 -1.51
N ALA A 104 16.87 6.72 -0.56
CA ALA A 104 15.86 7.72 -0.90
C ALA A 104 16.50 9.11 -1.09
N ARG A 105 16.28 9.70 -2.27
CA ARG A 105 16.72 11.06 -2.59
C ARG A 105 15.84 12.14 -1.96
N ILE A 106 14.62 11.78 -1.56
CA ILE A 106 13.60 12.70 -1.07
C ILE A 106 12.98 12.21 0.24
N SER A 107 12.41 13.14 0.99
CA SER A 107 11.55 12.83 2.14
C SER A 107 10.25 12.14 1.72
N GLN A 108 9.78 11.24 2.58
CA GLN A 108 8.45 10.63 2.46
C GLN A 108 7.30 11.63 2.68
N TRP A 109 7.57 12.76 3.31
CA TRP A 109 6.63 13.85 3.52
C TRP A 109 6.97 15.08 2.69
N ILE A 110 5.94 15.75 2.17
CA ILE A 110 6.05 16.96 1.34
C ILE A 110 6.81 18.11 1.99
N PHE A 111 6.82 18.17 3.33
CA PHE A 111 7.47 19.23 4.11
C PHE A 111 8.88 18.85 4.57
N GLY A 112 9.39 17.68 4.17
CA GLY A 112 10.76 17.29 4.47
C GLY A 112 11.76 17.90 3.48
N SER A 113 13.00 17.41 3.53
CA SER A 113 14.10 17.86 2.67
C SER A 113 14.49 16.81 1.64
N GLU A 114 15.30 17.24 0.66
CA GLU A 114 16.11 16.33 -0.14
C GLU A 114 17.20 15.70 0.74
N ASN A 115 17.63 14.50 0.37
CA ASN A 115 18.74 13.79 0.98
C ASN A 115 19.85 13.56 -0.06
N VAL A 116 21.09 13.36 0.40
CA VAL A 116 22.19 12.93 -0.46
C VAL A 116 22.47 11.45 -0.15
N PRO A 117 21.93 10.51 -0.95
CA PRO A 117 22.15 9.09 -0.72
C PRO A 117 23.57 8.68 -1.13
N GLN A 118 23.96 7.47 -0.75
CA GLN A 118 25.20 6.86 -1.24
C GLN A 118 25.13 6.70 -2.76
N PRO A 119 26.28 6.69 -3.47
CA PRO A 119 26.30 6.43 -4.91
C PRO A 119 25.56 5.13 -5.25
N TYR A 120 24.59 5.22 -6.17
CA TYR A 120 23.82 4.05 -6.56
C TYR A 120 24.69 3.07 -7.35
N ARG A 121 24.71 1.82 -6.91
CA ARG A 121 25.43 0.74 -7.60
C ARG A 121 24.77 0.30 -8.91
N HIS A 122 23.47 0.58 -9.06
CA HIS A 122 22.68 0.21 -10.24
C HIS A 122 22.07 1.46 -10.87
N GLU A 123 22.27 1.60 -12.18
CA GLU A 123 21.76 2.72 -12.98
C GLU A 123 20.23 2.87 -12.89
N GLN A 124 19.51 1.74 -12.78
CA GLN A 124 18.04 1.74 -12.65
C GLN A 124 17.59 2.41 -11.34
N MET A 125 18.34 2.21 -10.25
CA MET A 125 18.05 2.90 -8.98
C MET A 125 18.35 4.39 -9.10
N ARG A 126 19.49 4.76 -9.73
CA ARG A 126 19.84 6.16 -9.96
C ARG A 126 18.75 6.90 -10.75
N ARG A 127 18.32 6.33 -11.88
CA ARG A 127 17.24 6.88 -12.71
C ARG A 127 15.95 7.06 -11.93
N TYR A 128 15.51 6.02 -11.21
CA TYR A 128 14.30 6.11 -10.40
C TYR A 128 14.39 7.25 -9.36
N TYR A 129 15.44 7.28 -8.55
CA TYR A 129 15.53 8.24 -7.45
C TYR A 129 15.88 9.67 -7.88
N GLU A 130 16.78 9.84 -8.85
CA GLU A 130 17.27 11.15 -9.27
C GLU A 130 16.48 11.76 -10.43
N GLU A 131 15.99 10.94 -11.37
CA GLU A 131 15.36 11.42 -12.59
C GLU A 131 13.82 11.35 -12.53
N GLU A 132 13.25 10.46 -11.71
CA GLU A 132 11.80 10.36 -11.53
C GLU A 132 11.33 10.97 -10.19
N GLU A 133 11.83 10.45 -9.06
CA GLU A 133 11.31 10.82 -7.73
C GLU A 133 11.66 12.27 -7.35
N LEU A 134 12.90 12.68 -7.58
CA LEU A 134 13.39 14.01 -7.20
C LEU A 134 12.66 15.16 -7.94
N PRO A 135 12.50 15.16 -9.28
CA PRO A 135 11.72 16.19 -9.96
C PRO A 135 10.25 16.22 -9.51
N TYR A 136 9.67 15.05 -9.18
CA TYR A 136 8.32 14.97 -8.65
C TYR A 136 8.19 15.67 -7.29
N PHE A 137 9.16 15.51 -6.40
CA PHE A 137 9.22 16.21 -5.12
C PHE A 137 9.46 17.73 -5.28
N GLN A 138 10.43 18.12 -6.10
CA GLN A 138 10.77 19.53 -6.34
C GLN A 138 9.59 20.32 -6.91
N ARG A 139 8.76 19.68 -7.75
CA ARG A 139 7.51 20.28 -8.24
C ARG A 139 6.57 20.64 -7.08
N GLN A 140 6.43 19.74 -6.09
CA GLN A 140 5.54 19.91 -4.95
C GLN A 140 6.00 20.97 -3.94
N GLN A 141 7.28 21.38 -3.97
CA GLN A 141 7.80 22.47 -3.14
C GLN A 141 7.28 23.85 -3.55
N ARG A 142 6.68 23.98 -4.74
CA ARG A 142 6.05 25.23 -5.20
C ARG A 142 4.62 25.32 -4.69
N ALA A 143 4.27 26.39 -3.97
CA ALA A 143 2.92 26.57 -3.41
C ALA A 143 1.81 26.40 -4.46
N SER A 144 1.98 26.95 -5.66
CA SER A 144 1.02 26.81 -6.77
C SER A 144 0.82 25.36 -7.22
N GLN A 145 1.87 24.55 -7.20
CA GLN A 145 1.78 23.13 -7.55
C GLN A 145 1.17 22.32 -6.42
N LEU A 146 1.40 22.69 -5.16
CA LEU A 146 0.78 22.01 -4.02
C LEU A 146 -0.75 22.12 -4.04
N PHE A 147 -1.29 23.27 -4.46
CA PHE A 147 -2.74 23.45 -4.67
C PHE A 147 -3.33 22.57 -5.78
N ILE A 148 -2.51 22.14 -6.73
CA ILE A 148 -2.91 21.22 -7.80
C ILE A 148 -2.74 19.76 -7.35
N GLU A 149 -1.61 19.43 -6.73
CA GLU A 149 -1.22 18.08 -6.35
C GLU A 149 -2.09 17.52 -5.21
N ILE A 150 -2.48 18.31 -4.21
CA ILE A 150 -3.31 17.82 -3.11
C ILE A 150 -4.67 17.28 -3.59
N PRO A 151 -5.47 18.02 -4.40
CA PRO A 151 -6.69 17.48 -5.00
C PRO A 151 -6.44 16.21 -5.83
N TRP A 152 -5.38 16.18 -6.64
CA TRP A 152 -5.03 14.99 -7.43
C TRP A 152 -4.69 13.78 -6.56
N LYS A 153 -3.95 13.98 -5.46
CA LYS A 153 -3.66 12.95 -4.47
C LYS A 153 -4.93 12.40 -3.84
N ILE A 154 -5.89 13.27 -3.50
CA ILE A 154 -7.19 12.86 -2.94
C ILE A 154 -7.95 11.98 -3.93
N VAL A 155 -8.03 12.41 -5.21
CA VAL A 155 -8.68 11.62 -6.27
C VAL A 155 -7.99 10.26 -6.42
N ARG A 156 -6.66 10.24 -6.49
CA ARG A 156 -5.87 9.01 -6.63
C ARG A 156 -6.08 8.06 -5.46
N ALA A 157 -6.08 8.55 -4.21
CA ALA A 157 -6.35 7.74 -3.02
C ALA A 157 -7.77 7.18 -2.98
N ALA A 158 -8.73 7.85 -3.62
CA ALA A 158 -10.11 7.40 -3.73
C ALA A 158 -10.36 6.44 -4.90
N ASP A 159 -9.44 6.36 -5.86
CA ASP A 159 -9.68 5.74 -7.17
C ASP A 159 -9.92 4.22 -7.10
N ILE A 160 -9.06 3.50 -6.34
CA ILE A 160 -9.17 2.04 -6.19
C ILE A 160 -10.32 1.60 -5.25
N PRO A 161 -10.51 2.19 -4.06
CA PRO A 161 -11.59 1.73 -3.18
C PRO A 161 -12.99 2.23 -3.58
N TYR A 162 -13.12 3.32 -4.36
CA TYR A 162 -14.41 3.99 -4.57
C TYR A 162 -14.76 4.33 -6.02
N SER A 163 -13.98 3.90 -7.02
CA SER A 163 -14.25 4.06 -8.46
C SER A 163 -15.00 5.36 -8.76
N GLY A 164 -14.33 6.53 -8.81
CA GLY A 164 -14.83 7.91 -9.04
C GLY A 164 -16.33 8.23 -8.81
N LEU A 165 -17.23 7.54 -9.50
CA LEU A 165 -18.68 7.45 -9.33
C LEU A 165 -19.18 7.16 -7.90
N MET A 166 -18.51 6.37 -7.06
CA MET A 166 -18.96 6.22 -5.66
C MET A 166 -18.62 7.43 -4.78
N ALA A 167 -17.90 8.43 -5.29
CA ALA A 167 -17.72 9.70 -4.58
C ALA A 167 -18.96 10.61 -4.71
N LEU A 168 -19.81 10.43 -5.72
CA LEU A 168 -21.01 11.27 -5.93
C LEU A 168 -22.03 11.21 -4.77
N PRO A 169 -22.30 10.05 -4.15
CA PRO A 169 -23.10 9.95 -2.92
C PRO A 169 -22.54 10.75 -1.73
N ILE A 170 -21.26 11.14 -1.73
CA ILE A 170 -20.67 11.99 -0.69
C ILE A 170 -21.27 13.41 -0.74
N PHE A 171 -21.78 13.90 -1.87
CA PHE A 171 -22.47 15.21 -1.90
C PHE A 171 -23.86 15.15 -1.24
N PHE A 172 -24.50 13.98 -1.27
CA PHE A 172 -25.70 13.71 -0.48
C PHE A 172 -25.36 13.42 1.00
N ALA A 173 -24.10 13.65 1.41
CA ALA A 173 -23.65 13.46 2.77
C ALA A 173 -23.95 14.63 3.72
N ILE A 174 -24.49 15.76 3.25
CA ILE A 174 -24.75 16.93 4.11
C ILE A 174 -25.63 16.55 5.33
N PRO A 175 -26.66 15.68 5.21
CA PRO A 175 -27.40 15.15 6.37
C PRO A 175 -26.60 14.19 7.26
N LEU A 176 -25.46 13.65 6.82
CA LEU A 176 -24.64 12.69 7.59
C LEU A 176 -24.04 13.30 8.84
N TRP A 177 -23.80 14.63 8.83
CA TRP A 177 -23.33 15.34 10.01
C TRP A 177 -24.31 15.23 11.19
N ARG A 178 -25.61 15.06 10.91
CA ARG A 178 -26.65 14.95 11.96
C ARG A 178 -26.58 13.65 12.75
N ARG A 179 -26.04 12.57 12.18
CA ARG A 179 -25.92 11.27 12.86
C ARG A 179 -24.52 11.09 13.45
N ARG A 180 -24.44 10.92 14.78
CA ARG A 180 -23.16 10.76 15.51
C ARG A 180 -22.23 9.69 14.92
N ARG A 181 -22.78 8.55 14.47
CA ARG A 181 -22.00 7.44 13.88
C ARG A 181 -21.40 7.82 12.53
N THR A 182 -22.18 8.45 11.66
CA THR A 182 -21.69 8.84 10.33
C THR A 182 -20.76 10.04 10.40
N ARG A 183 -21.03 11.00 11.28
CA ARG A 183 -20.09 12.09 11.59
C ARG A 183 -18.73 11.56 12.02
N PHE A 184 -18.69 10.54 12.88
CA PHE A 184 -17.45 9.91 13.28
C PHE A 184 -16.71 9.27 12.10
N ALA A 185 -17.42 8.47 11.29
CA ALA A 185 -16.81 7.84 10.11
C ALA A 185 -16.27 8.87 9.11
N LEU A 186 -16.99 9.97 8.89
CA LEU A 186 -16.56 11.09 8.06
C LEU A 186 -15.29 11.75 8.61
N LEU A 187 -15.28 12.11 9.90
CA LEU A 187 -14.11 12.74 10.51
C LEU A 187 -12.89 11.81 10.50
N ALA A 188 -13.09 10.51 10.75
CA ALA A 188 -12.00 9.53 10.67
C ALA A 188 -11.45 9.39 9.24
N PHE A 189 -12.34 9.34 8.25
CA PHE A 189 -11.95 9.28 6.83
C PHE A 189 -11.20 10.55 6.39
N LEU A 190 -11.72 11.73 6.74
CA LEU A 190 -11.08 13.01 6.41
C LEU A 190 -9.73 13.18 7.12
N PHE A 191 -9.62 12.73 8.39
CA PHE A 191 -8.36 12.73 9.11
C PHE A 191 -7.32 11.84 8.41
N ALA A 192 -7.69 10.63 8.03
CA ALA A 192 -6.79 9.74 7.31
C ALA A 192 -6.40 10.32 5.94
N LEU A 193 -7.36 10.88 5.19
CA LEU A 193 -7.10 11.52 3.91
C LEU A 193 -6.15 12.70 4.03
N ALA A 194 -6.33 13.55 5.04
CA ALA A 194 -5.46 14.69 5.32
C ALA A 194 -4.04 14.24 5.71
N GLY A 195 -3.92 13.16 6.50
CA GLY A 195 -2.61 12.57 6.82
C GLY A 195 -1.93 11.99 5.58
N LEU A 196 -2.66 11.25 4.74
CA LEU A 196 -2.14 10.67 3.50
C LEU A 196 -1.73 11.73 2.47
N SER A 197 -2.43 12.87 2.41
CA SER A 197 -2.07 13.95 1.49
C SER A 197 -0.75 14.63 1.85
N THR A 198 -0.21 14.39 3.04
CA THR A 198 1.13 14.84 3.43
C THR A 198 2.27 13.99 2.87
N LEU A 199 1.97 12.79 2.36
CA LEU A 199 2.98 11.93 1.74
C LEU A 199 3.42 12.53 0.41
N THR A 200 4.71 12.47 0.12
CA THR A 200 5.29 12.94 -1.16
C THR A 200 4.71 12.16 -2.32
N VAL A 201 4.78 10.83 -2.25
CA VAL A 201 4.19 9.90 -3.20
C VAL A 201 2.98 9.23 -2.56
N LEU A 202 1.80 9.42 -3.16
CA LEU A 202 0.57 8.77 -2.74
C LEU A 202 0.07 7.86 -3.86
N LEU A 203 -0.01 6.56 -3.58
CA LEU A 203 -0.60 5.57 -4.47
C LEU A 203 -2.01 5.23 -4.03
N SER A 204 -2.86 4.83 -4.98
CA SER A 204 -4.29 4.60 -4.73
C SER A 204 -4.59 3.57 -3.65
N HIS A 205 -3.72 2.57 -3.48
CA HIS A 205 -3.90 1.52 -2.49
C HIS A 205 -3.53 1.96 -1.06
N TYR A 206 -2.93 3.15 -0.85
CA TYR A 206 -2.58 3.67 0.48
C TYR A 206 -3.85 4.02 1.29
N GLY A 207 -4.95 4.34 0.60
CA GLY A 207 -6.25 4.61 1.23
C GLY A 207 -6.95 3.38 1.83
N ALA A 208 -6.43 2.17 1.58
CA ALA A 208 -7.10 0.91 1.92
C ALA A 208 -7.50 0.76 3.41
N PRO A 209 -6.68 1.16 4.41
CA PRO A 209 -7.07 1.09 5.83
C PRO A 209 -8.35 1.88 6.17
N SER A 210 -8.64 2.92 5.38
CA SER A 210 -9.82 3.78 5.54
C SER A 210 -10.98 3.39 4.62
N ALA A 211 -10.84 2.33 3.82
CA ALA A 211 -11.85 1.82 2.89
C ALA A 211 -13.22 1.63 3.58
N ALA A 212 -13.23 0.97 4.73
CA ALA A 212 -14.46 0.70 5.47
C ALA A 212 -15.17 1.99 5.93
N ALA A 213 -14.42 3.04 6.28
CA ALA A 213 -15.01 4.31 6.67
C ALA A 213 -15.65 5.01 5.46
N GLY A 214 -15.01 5.01 4.29
CA GLY A 214 -15.61 5.57 3.09
C GLY A 214 -16.80 4.75 2.60
N PHE A 215 -16.77 3.41 2.63
CA PHE A 215 -17.94 2.59 2.29
C PHE A 215 -19.15 2.89 3.18
N LEU A 216 -18.92 3.16 4.48
CA LEU A 216 -19.99 3.60 5.37
C LEU A 216 -20.55 4.97 4.94
N ILE A 217 -19.70 5.92 4.56
CA ILE A 217 -20.13 7.25 4.08
C ILE A 217 -20.92 7.12 2.78
N VAL A 218 -20.39 6.39 1.78
CA VAL A 218 -21.04 6.13 0.49
C VAL A 218 -22.39 5.45 0.68
N THR A 219 -22.45 4.39 1.50
CA THR A 219 -23.69 3.67 1.79
C THR A 219 -24.74 4.59 2.41
N GLN A 220 -24.35 5.46 3.35
CA GLN A 220 -25.30 6.41 3.93
C GLN A 220 -25.73 7.48 2.92
N GLY A 221 -24.82 7.96 2.08
CA GLY A 221 -25.13 8.86 0.96
C GLY A 221 -26.17 8.26 0.00
N LEU A 222 -25.97 6.99 -0.41
CA LEU A 222 -26.91 6.25 -1.24
C LEU A 222 -28.28 6.06 -0.54
N ARG A 223 -28.29 5.80 0.77
CA ARG A 223 -29.55 5.70 1.54
C ARG A 223 -30.30 7.03 1.58
N HIS A 224 -29.59 8.15 1.71
CA HIS A 224 -30.19 9.48 1.67
C HIS A 224 -30.73 9.81 0.28
N LEU A 225 -29.94 9.57 -0.77
CA LEU A 225 -30.38 9.71 -2.16
C LEU A 225 -31.62 8.87 -2.43
N ALA A 226 -31.64 7.60 -2.00
CA ALA A 226 -32.78 6.71 -2.16
C ALA A 226 -34.05 7.21 -1.46
N ALA A 227 -33.93 7.98 -0.38
CA ALA A 227 -35.04 8.58 0.35
C ALA A 227 -35.58 9.87 -0.30
N CYS A 228 -34.80 10.52 -1.18
CA CYS A 228 -35.24 11.73 -1.87
C CYS A 228 -36.39 11.45 -2.84
N ARG A 229 -37.39 12.34 -2.81
CA ARG A 229 -38.54 12.34 -3.72
C ARG A 229 -38.47 13.57 -4.61
N PHE A 230 -38.73 13.39 -5.89
CA PHE A 230 -38.85 14.48 -6.85
C PHE A 230 -40.27 14.45 -7.42
N ARG A 231 -41.01 15.56 -7.28
CA ARG A 231 -42.43 15.68 -7.72
C ARG A 231 -43.30 14.49 -7.25
N GLY A 232 -43.16 14.09 -5.99
CA GLY A 232 -43.88 12.95 -5.39
C GLY A 232 -43.39 11.55 -5.77
N ARG A 233 -42.57 11.42 -6.83
CA ARG A 233 -42.04 10.14 -7.32
C ARG A 233 -40.74 9.75 -6.59
N ARG A 234 -40.50 8.44 -6.44
CA ARG A 234 -39.30 7.85 -5.80
C ARG A 234 -38.07 7.87 -6.73
N PHE A 235 -37.85 8.99 -7.43
CA PHE A 235 -36.73 9.14 -8.36
C PHE A 235 -35.37 8.89 -7.70
N GLY A 236 -35.21 9.28 -6.43
CA GLY A 236 -33.98 9.05 -5.67
C GLY A 236 -33.60 7.57 -5.55
N ARG A 237 -34.58 6.65 -5.47
CA ARG A 237 -34.30 5.20 -5.42
C ARG A 237 -33.72 4.70 -6.74
N VAL A 238 -34.28 5.15 -7.87
CA VAL A 238 -33.79 4.80 -9.21
C VAL A 238 -32.38 5.37 -9.40
N ALA A 239 -32.14 6.62 -9.00
CA ALA A 239 -30.82 7.25 -9.05
C ALA A 239 -29.78 6.50 -8.20
N ALA A 240 -30.14 6.07 -6.98
CA ALA A 240 -29.24 5.31 -6.12
C ALA A 240 -28.89 3.93 -6.69
N ILE A 241 -29.87 3.21 -7.27
CA ILE A 241 -29.64 1.94 -7.95
C ILE A 241 -28.76 2.16 -9.19
N GLY A 242 -29.09 3.13 -10.03
CA GLY A 242 -28.30 3.48 -11.22
C GLY A 242 -26.86 3.81 -10.86
N ALA A 243 -26.64 4.68 -9.87
CA ALA A 243 -25.29 5.01 -9.38
C ALA A 243 -24.51 3.76 -8.91
N THR A 244 -25.18 2.84 -8.22
CA THR A 244 -24.57 1.57 -7.77
C THR A 244 -24.20 0.68 -8.96
N VAL A 245 -25.11 0.53 -9.93
CA VAL A 245 -24.87 -0.29 -11.13
C VAL A 245 -23.73 0.28 -11.97
N VAL A 246 -23.70 1.60 -12.21
CA VAL A 246 -22.62 2.24 -12.96
C VAL A 246 -21.30 2.10 -12.19
N ALA A 247 -21.27 2.32 -10.88
CA ALA A 247 -20.05 2.15 -10.09
C ALA A 247 -19.51 0.71 -10.13
N VAL A 248 -20.38 -0.30 -10.00
CA VAL A 248 -20.00 -1.71 -10.13
C VAL A 248 -19.52 -2.02 -11.55
N GLY A 249 -20.25 -1.55 -12.58
CA GLY A 249 -19.87 -1.74 -13.98
C GLY A 249 -18.52 -1.11 -14.31
N THR A 250 -18.27 0.12 -13.85
CA THR A 250 -16.97 0.79 -13.99
C THR A 250 -15.88 0.09 -13.20
N SER A 251 -16.17 -0.43 -12.00
CA SER A 251 -15.20 -1.22 -11.23
C SER A 251 -14.83 -2.50 -11.97
N ILE A 252 -15.80 -3.23 -12.53
CA ILE A 252 -15.56 -4.43 -13.35
C ILE A 252 -14.75 -4.06 -14.60
N PHE A 253 -15.11 -2.98 -15.27
CA PHE A 253 -14.38 -2.49 -16.44
C PHE A 253 -12.93 -2.12 -16.11
N ILE A 254 -12.69 -1.38 -15.01
CA ILE A 254 -11.34 -1.02 -14.55
C ILE A 254 -10.56 -2.27 -14.19
N LEU A 255 -11.16 -3.22 -13.46
CA LEU A 255 -10.50 -4.48 -13.11
C LEU A 255 -10.15 -5.30 -14.36
N HIS A 256 -11.04 -5.34 -15.35
CA HIS A 256 -10.78 -5.98 -16.64
C HIS A 256 -9.70 -5.25 -17.45
N TYR A 257 -9.75 -3.92 -17.51
CA TYR A 257 -8.77 -3.11 -18.23
C TYR A 257 -7.39 -3.17 -17.56
N GLN A 258 -7.33 -3.09 -16.24
CA GLN A 258 -6.08 -3.28 -15.49
C GLN A 258 -5.59 -4.71 -15.62
N GLY A 259 -6.46 -5.71 -15.51
CA GLY A 259 -6.17 -7.09 -15.84
C GLY A 259 -6.19 -7.36 -17.35
N THR A 260 -5.79 -6.41 -18.18
CA THR A 260 -5.35 -6.59 -19.59
C THR A 260 -4.10 -5.73 -19.87
N GLN A 261 -3.94 -4.59 -19.18
CA GLN A 261 -2.76 -3.71 -19.21
C GLN A 261 -1.64 -4.07 -18.22
N ALA A 262 -1.93 -4.35 -16.94
CA ALA A 262 -0.97 -4.81 -15.91
C ALA A 262 -0.48 -6.27 -16.14
N ASP A 263 -0.74 -6.75 -17.33
CA ASP A 263 -1.01 -8.11 -17.69
C ASP A 263 0.01 -8.58 -18.74
N SER A 264 0.84 -7.68 -19.27
CA SER A 264 2.05 -8.04 -19.99
C SER A 264 3.15 -8.36 -18.97
N TRP A 265 3.66 -7.37 -18.25
CA TRP A 265 4.91 -7.54 -17.51
C TRP A 265 4.85 -8.60 -16.39
N GLY A 266 3.98 -8.45 -15.39
CA GLY A 266 4.00 -9.32 -14.20
C GLY A 266 3.69 -10.78 -14.53
N ARG A 267 2.80 -11.01 -15.49
CA ARG A 267 2.47 -12.36 -15.97
C ARG A 267 3.53 -12.94 -16.86
N VAL A 268 4.14 -12.14 -17.75
CA VAL A 268 5.28 -12.61 -18.55
C VAL A 268 6.43 -12.97 -17.61
N ARG A 269 6.75 -12.14 -16.61
CA ARG A 269 7.78 -12.47 -15.62
C ARG A 269 7.45 -13.76 -14.85
N ALA A 270 6.20 -13.94 -14.42
CA ALA A 270 5.77 -15.18 -13.78
C ALA A 270 5.88 -16.40 -14.70
N HIS A 271 5.54 -16.24 -15.98
CA HIS A 271 5.66 -17.27 -17.00
C HIS A 271 7.13 -17.63 -17.28
N VAL A 272 8.02 -16.64 -17.45
CA VAL A 272 9.45 -16.90 -17.64
C VAL A 272 10.03 -17.59 -16.40
N GLN A 273 9.63 -17.20 -15.19
CA GLN A 273 10.03 -17.91 -13.97
C GLN A 273 9.57 -19.36 -13.97
N SER A 274 8.29 -19.65 -14.26
CA SER A 274 7.80 -21.02 -14.25
C SER A 274 8.52 -21.87 -15.29
N ARG A 275 8.80 -21.31 -16.47
CA ARG A 275 9.60 -21.95 -17.51
C ARG A 275 11.02 -22.26 -17.04
N MET A 276 11.70 -21.31 -16.40
CA MET A 276 13.03 -21.53 -15.84
C MET A 276 13.02 -22.56 -14.70
N GLU A 277 11.94 -22.63 -13.93
CA GLU A 277 11.70 -23.68 -12.92
C GLU A 277 11.31 -25.02 -13.53
N GLU A 278 11.05 -25.14 -14.83
CA GLU A 278 10.88 -26.42 -15.50
C GLU A 278 12.21 -26.95 -16.05
N VAL A 279 13.12 -26.05 -16.46
CA VAL A 279 14.43 -26.41 -16.99
C VAL A 279 15.27 -27.13 -15.93
N GLU A 280 15.84 -28.27 -16.29
CA GLU A 280 16.67 -29.09 -15.39
C GLU A 280 17.91 -28.33 -14.89
N GLY A 281 18.16 -28.46 -13.58
CA GLY A 281 19.24 -27.81 -12.86
C GLY A 281 18.83 -26.51 -12.15
N ASP A 282 19.82 -25.88 -11.54
CA ASP A 282 19.72 -24.56 -10.93
C ASP A 282 20.28 -23.49 -11.86
N HIS A 283 19.72 -22.29 -11.80
CA HIS A 283 19.94 -21.25 -12.80
C HIS A 283 20.30 -19.92 -12.14
N LEU A 284 21.21 -19.18 -12.80
CA LEU A 284 21.41 -17.75 -12.62
C LEU A 284 20.98 -17.04 -13.90
N VAL A 285 20.11 -16.04 -13.79
CA VAL A 285 19.68 -15.19 -14.91
C VAL A 285 20.17 -13.77 -14.65
N VAL A 286 21.11 -13.31 -15.47
CA VAL A 286 21.60 -11.93 -15.49
C VAL A 286 20.68 -11.11 -16.39
N VAL A 287 20.08 -10.07 -15.84
CA VAL A 287 19.10 -9.21 -16.52
C VAL A 287 19.76 -7.92 -16.96
N GLN A 288 19.85 -7.73 -18.26
CA GLN A 288 20.35 -6.51 -18.88
C GLN A 288 19.19 -5.66 -19.37
N TYR A 289 19.08 -4.44 -18.83
CA TYR A 289 18.03 -3.51 -19.18
C TYR A 289 18.44 -2.59 -20.32
N GLY A 290 17.56 -2.44 -21.31
CA GLY A 290 17.69 -1.45 -22.37
C GLY A 290 17.53 -0.01 -21.87
N PRO A 291 17.96 0.99 -22.67
CA PRO A 291 17.97 2.39 -22.25
C PRO A 291 16.57 2.99 -22.02
N LEU A 292 15.51 2.37 -22.56
CA LEU A 292 14.13 2.81 -22.41
C LEU A 292 13.39 2.11 -21.26
N HIS A 293 14.05 1.17 -20.56
CA HIS A 293 13.41 0.35 -19.53
C HIS A 293 12.73 1.19 -18.43
N ILE A 294 11.44 0.93 -18.21
CA ILE A 294 10.66 1.53 -17.11
C ILE A 294 10.99 0.80 -15.79
N CYS A 295 11.57 1.52 -14.82
CA CYS A 295 12.03 0.95 -13.54
C CYS A 295 10.92 0.26 -12.71
N HIS A 296 9.66 0.60 -12.95
CA HIS A 296 8.50 -0.03 -12.32
C HIS A 296 8.23 -1.47 -12.79
N PHE A 297 8.86 -1.92 -13.88
CA PHE A 297 8.72 -3.27 -14.46
C PHE A 297 9.95 -4.13 -14.17
N GLU A 298 10.34 -4.20 -12.89
CA GLU A 298 11.59 -4.81 -12.41
C GLU A 298 11.56 -6.35 -12.37
N TRP A 299 12.43 -6.99 -13.15
CA TRP A 299 12.52 -8.45 -13.28
C TRP A 299 13.30 -9.14 -12.16
N VAL A 300 14.17 -8.42 -11.46
CA VAL A 300 15.05 -8.99 -10.43
C VAL A 300 14.33 -9.08 -9.10
N TYR A 301 13.81 -10.27 -8.81
CA TYR A 301 13.17 -10.63 -7.55
C TYR A 301 13.55 -12.06 -7.14
N ASN A 302 14.13 -12.22 -5.96
CA ASN A 302 14.61 -13.50 -5.42
C ASN A 302 13.90 -13.85 -4.12
N LYS A 303 13.92 -15.15 -3.77
CA LYS A 303 13.53 -15.60 -2.42
C LYS A 303 14.58 -15.14 -1.40
N ALA A 304 14.22 -15.17 -0.12
CA ALA A 304 15.11 -14.75 0.96
C ALA A 304 16.40 -15.59 1.03
N ASP A 305 16.28 -16.91 0.82
CA ASP A 305 17.43 -17.80 0.64
C ASP A 305 17.80 -17.86 -0.85
N ILE A 306 18.75 -17.01 -1.24
CA ILE A 306 19.17 -16.86 -2.64
C ILE A 306 19.89 -18.13 -3.11
N ASP A 307 20.78 -18.67 -2.30
CA ASP A 307 21.61 -19.82 -2.67
C ASP A 307 20.80 -21.11 -2.79
N ALA A 308 19.72 -21.27 -2.01
CA ALA A 308 18.80 -22.39 -2.14
C ALA A 308 17.72 -22.18 -3.23
N SER A 309 17.66 -21.02 -3.88
CA SER A 309 16.66 -20.74 -4.92
C SER A 309 17.03 -21.40 -6.23
N ARG A 310 16.11 -22.20 -6.82
CA ARG A 310 16.33 -22.83 -8.13
C ARG A 310 16.66 -21.83 -9.25
N VAL A 311 16.03 -20.66 -9.23
CA VAL A 311 16.32 -19.57 -10.18
C VAL A 311 16.72 -18.34 -9.38
N VAL A 312 17.92 -17.82 -9.64
CA VAL A 312 18.42 -16.56 -9.09
C VAL A 312 18.44 -15.52 -10.20
N TRP A 313 17.89 -14.35 -9.94
CA TRP A 313 17.88 -13.20 -10.83
C TRP A 313 18.90 -12.18 -10.35
N ALA A 314 19.69 -11.62 -11.25
CA ALA A 314 20.65 -10.58 -10.94
C ALA A 314 20.57 -9.45 -11.96
N ARG A 315 20.79 -8.21 -11.53
CA ARG A 315 20.94 -7.08 -12.46
C ARG A 315 22.33 -7.15 -13.09
N ASP A 316 22.41 -6.87 -14.38
CA ASP A 316 23.66 -6.64 -15.09
C ASP A 316 24.47 -5.50 -14.43
N MET A 317 25.79 -5.70 -14.29
CA MET A 317 26.74 -4.73 -13.73
C MET A 317 27.96 -4.58 -14.66
N SER A 318 29.12 -4.16 -14.12
CA SER A 318 30.36 -4.15 -14.91
C SER A 318 30.80 -5.57 -15.26
N GLU A 319 31.63 -5.71 -16.30
CA GLU A 319 32.15 -7.01 -16.72
C GLU A 319 32.88 -7.75 -15.58
N ALA A 320 33.65 -7.02 -14.76
CA ALA A 320 34.36 -7.59 -13.63
C ALA A 320 33.41 -8.12 -12.55
N GLU A 321 32.39 -7.34 -12.18
CA GLU A 321 31.40 -7.73 -11.16
C GLU A 321 30.53 -8.89 -11.63
N ASN A 322 30.11 -8.87 -12.90
CA ASN A 322 29.39 -9.99 -13.50
C ASN A 322 30.24 -11.26 -13.50
N ARG A 323 31.53 -11.16 -13.84
CA ARG A 323 32.44 -12.32 -13.84
C ARG A 323 32.60 -12.93 -12.45
N GLU A 324 32.69 -12.11 -11.41
CA GLU A 324 32.72 -12.55 -10.02
C GLU A 324 31.46 -13.34 -9.65
N LEU A 325 30.27 -12.77 -9.93
CA LEU A 325 28.99 -13.41 -9.64
C LEU A 325 28.80 -14.73 -10.41
N ILE A 326 29.18 -14.73 -11.68
CA ILE A 326 29.11 -15.90 -12.56
C ILE A 326 30.03 -17.00 -12.03
N ALA A 327 31.28 -16.67 -11.68
CA ALA A 327 32.21 -17.64 -11.12
C ALA A 327 31.67 -18.28 -9.82
N TYR A 328 31.06 -17.45 -8.95
CA TYR A 328 30.45 -17.92 -7.70
C TYR A 328 29.35 -18.96 -7.93
N PHE A 329 28.44 -18.72 -8.87
CA PHE A 329 27.32 -19.62 -9.15
C PHE A 329 27.66 -20.78 -10.07
N LEU A 330 28.61 -20.60 -10.99
CA LEU A 330 29.13 -21.67 -11.85
C LEU A 330 29.85 -22.73 -11.00
N ALA A 331 30.64 -22.31 -10.00
CA ALA A 331 31.27 -23.22 -9.03
C ALA A 331 30.25 -24.04 -8.20
N ARG A 332 28.97 -23.60 -8.17
CA ARG A 332 27.85 -24.30 -7.52
C ARG A 332 27.02 -25.12 -8.52
N GLY A 333 27.52 -25.31 -9.74
CA GLY A 333 26.87 -26.12 -10.77
C GLY A 333 25.66 -25.47 -11.43
N ARG A 334 25.48 -24.16 -11.29
CA ARG A 334 24.36 -23.44 -11.92
C ARG A 334 24.61 -23.17 -13.40
N LYS A 335 23.55 -23.29 -14.21
CA LYS A 335 23.53 -22.80 -15.58
C LYS A 335 23.34 -21.29 -15.58
N ILE A 336 24.04 -20.60 -16.46
CA ILE A 336 24.10 -19.14 -16.48
C ILE A 336 23.44 -18.63 -17.75
N TRP A 337 22.49 -17.71 -17.56
CA TRP A 337 21.65 -17.17 -18.60
C TRP A 337 21.77 -15.64 -18.63
N LEU A 338 21.64 -15.06 -19.82
CA LEU A 338 21.49 -13.63 -20.07
C LEU A 338 20.07 -13.37 -20.56
N MET A 339 19.39 -12.41 -19.96
CA MET A 339 18.08 -11.94 -20.43
C MET A 339 18.16 -10.46 -20.72
N ARG A 340 17.91 -10.08 -21.97
CA ARG A 340 17.84 -8.68 -22.39
C ARG A 340 16.39 -8.22 -22.32
N VAL A 341 16.15 -7.15 -21.57
CA VAL A 341 14.82 -6.55 -21.42
C VAL A 341 14.81 -5.23 -22.15
N ASN A 342 14.14 -5.23 -23.30
CA ASN A 342 13.89 -4.04 -24.11
C ASN A 342 12.40 -3.72 -24.07
N ASP A 343 12.07 -2.43 -24.12
CA ASP A 343 10.67 -1.96 -24.23
C ASP A 343 10.25 -1.87 -25.71
N ASP A 344 10.63 -2.84 -26.53
CA ASP A 344 10.38 -2.93 -27.98
C ASP A 344 9.18 -3.83 -28.34
N GLY A 345 8.49 -4.37 -27.34
CA GLY A 345 7.34 -5.26 -27.52
C GLY A 345 7.70 -6.72 -27.78
N VAL A 346 9.00 -7.07 -27.80
CA VAL A 346 9.45 -8.47 -27.85
C VAL A 346 9.48 -9.04 -26.43
N LEU A 347 8.94 -10.24 -26.25
CA LEU A 347 9.00 -10.93 -24.96
C LEU A 347 10.46 -11.28 -24.65
N PRO A 348 11.01 -10.88 -23.49
CA PRO A 348 12.39 -11.19 -23.16
C PRO A 348 12.50 -12.67 -22.79
N GLU A 349 13.47 -13.34 -23.41
CA GLU A 349 13.78 -14.75 -23.16
C GLU A 349 15.22 -14.90 -22.67
N PRO A 350 15.47 -15.69 -21.61
CA PRO A 350 16.82 -16.03 -21.19
C PRO A 350 17.52 -16.88 -22.26
N VAL A 351 18.71 -16.44 -22.68
CA VAL A 351 19.63 -17.19 -23.56
C VAL A 351 20.88 -17.59 -22.80
N GLU A 352 21.62 -18.60 -23.27
CA GLU A 352 22.90 -18.96 -22.64
C GLU A 352 23.83 -17.74 -22.59
N TYR A 353 24.47 -17.53 -21.44
CA TYR A 353 25.33 -16.37 -21.26
C TYR A 353 26.59 -16.50 -22.15
N PRO A 354 26.93 -15.48 -22.94
CA PRO A 354 28.01 -15.58 -23.93
C PRO A 354 29.38 -15.65 -23.26
N GLY A 355 30.32 -16.39 -23.87
CA GLY A 355 31.73 -16.41 -23.46
C GLY A 355 32.05 -17.29 -22.24
N LEU A 356 31.20 -18.27 -21.93
CA LEU A 356 31.41 -19.24 -20.85
C LEU A 356 32.15 -20.52 -21.25
N ARG A 357 32.70 -20.57 -22.46
CA ARG A 357 33.50 -21.70 -22.99
C ARG A 357 34.97 -21.38 -23.04
#